data_AF-A0A956F0N6-F1
#
_entry.id   AF-A0A956F0N6-F1
#
_cell.length_a   1.000
_cell.length_b   1.000
_cell.length_c   1.000
_cell.angle_alpha   90.00
_cell.angle_beta   90.00
_cell.angle_gamma   90.00
#
_symmetry.space_group_name_H-M   'P 1'
#
loop_
_entity.id
_entity.type
_entity.pdbx_description
1 polymer ?
#
loop_
_entity_poly.entity_id
_entity_poly.type
_entity_poly.pdbx_seq_one_letter_code
_entity_poly.pdbx_strand_id
1 'polypeptide(L)'
;MSHGQAAHRGRFSLSPTKPELSSVSPALGATGLLFTPTGREIRKRCMLPKPLAVTLTLTCLLGAVGCGHPASESECKELAEHIARLRLQGRGFDEAEITRRVAEAEKDPEYQKTMDGCVGQRITDSSVACIKAAKTPEEIKTKCAR
;
A
#
# COMPACT_ATOMS: atom_id res chain seq x y z
N MET A 1 -16.05 60.12 27.46
CA MET A 1 -16.31 58.98 26.55
C MET A 1 -14.97 58.64 25.89
N SER A 2 -13.97 58.13 26.62
CA SER A 2 -13.81 56.82 27.26
C SER A 2 -13.58 55.67 26.26
N HIS A 3 -12.40 55.03 26.41
CA HIS A 3 -11.86 53.82 25.76
C HIS A 3 -11.34 54.01 24.31
N GLY A 4 -10.06 53.93 23.97
CA GLY A 4 -8.91 53.29 24.62
C GLY A 4 -8.75 51.85 24.14
N GLN A 5 -8.11 51.63 22.99
CA GLN A 5 -7.54 50.32 22.62
C GLN A 5 -6.20 50.50 21.88
N ALA A 6 -5.16 50.18 22.62
CA ALA A 6 -3.85 49.78 22.11
C ALA A 6 -3.94 48.33 21.65
N ALA A 7 -3.40 48.01 20.47
CA ALA A 7 -3.11 46.63 20.09
C ALA A 7 -1.93 46.57 19.10
N HIS A 8 -0.75 46.39 19.69
CA HIS A 8 0.40 45.62 19.22
C HIS A 8 0.64 45.49 17.70
N ARG A 9 1.69 46.20 17.25
CA ARG A 9 2.49 45.84 16.07
C ARG A 9 3.18 44.49 16.30
N GLY A 10 2.49 43.40 15.95
CA GLY A 10 3.08 42.08 15.80
C GLY A 10 3.77 41.97 14.44
N ARG A 11 5.07 42.21 14.41
CA ARG A 11 5.96 42.01 13.27
C ARG A 11 6.15 40.50 13.06
N PHE A 12 5.24 39.84 12.34
CA PHE A 12 5.46 38.46 11.89
C PHE A 12 6.39 38.48 10.67
N SER A 13 7.70 38.48 10.94
CA SER A 13 8.69 37.94 10.03
C SER A 13 8.46 36.42 9.93
N LEU A 14 7.94 35.95 8.80
CA LEU A 14 8.09 34.55 8.40
C LEU A 14 9.01 34.52 7.18
N SER A 15 10.25 34.17 7.47
CA SER A 15 11.33 33.92 6.54
C SER A 15 10.97 32.78 5.57
N PRO A 16 11.51 32.81 4.34
CA PRO A 16 11.46 31.69 3.42
C PRO A 16 12.41 30.58 3.89
N THR A 17 11.89 29.46 4.40
CA THR A 17 12.68 28.25 4.58
C THR A 17 12.83 27.56 3.22
N LYS A 18 13.95 27.92 2.56
CA LYS A 18 14.66 27.06 1.59
C LYS A 18 14.82 25.65 2.19
N PRO A 19 14.46 24.57 1.49
CA PRO A 19 15.10 23.30 1.75
C PRO A 19 16.54 23.37 1.22
N GLU A 20 17.47 23.43 2.16
CA GLU A 20 18.90 23.22 1.98
C GLU A 20 19.17 21.90 1.24
N LEU A 21 19.74 22.03 0.05
CA LEU A 21 20.64 21.04 -0.52
C LEU A 21 21.90 20.99 0.36
N SER A 22 21.93 20.10 1.35
CA SER A 22 23.19 19.51 1.84
C SER A 22 23.37 18.19 1.10
N SER A 23 24.20 18.16 0.06
CA SER A 23 25.67 18.08 0.17
C SER A 23 26.09 16.86 0.97
N VAL A 24 26.05 15.70 0.32
CA VAL A 24 26.86 14.54 0.70
C VAL A 24 27.68 14.18 -0.53
N SER A 25 28.91 14.70 -0.56
CA SER A 25 29.91 14.33 -1.56
C SER A 25 30.41 12.89 -1.34
N PRO A 26 30.94 12.25 -2.40
CA PRO A 26 31.20 10.82 -2.44
C PRO A 26 32.57 10.48 -1.84
N ALA A 27 32.62 9.48 -0.98
CA ALA A 27 33.87 8.81 -0.64
C ALA A 27 33.91 7.49 -1.42
N LEU A 28 34.83 7.46 -2.39
CA LEU A 28 35.37 6.26 -3.02
C LEU A 28 35.69 5.21 -1.95
N GLY A 29 34.92 4.14 -1.93
CA GLY A 29 35.18 2.93 -1.16
C GLY A 29 35.01 1.74 -2.08
N ALA A 30 36.11 1.35 -2.71
CA ALA A 30 36.19 0.19 -3.56
C ALA A 30 35.85 -1.08 -2.78
N THR A 31 34.73 -1.73 -3.09
CA THR A 31 34.64 -3.20 -3.02
C THR A 31 33.50 -3.65 -3.91
N GLY A 32 33.86 -4.32 -5.01
CA GLY A 32 32.87 -4.96 -5.87
C GLY A 32 32.11 -6.03 -5.09
N LEU A 33 30.79 -5.91 -5.07
CA LEU A 33 29.90 -7.04 -4.86
C LEU A 33 28.71 -6.86 -5.82
N LEU A 34 28.90 -7.50 -6.98
CA LEU A 34 27.88 -8.19 -7.77
C LEU A 34 26.45 -7.96 -7.27
N PHE A 35 25.73 -7.10 -7.98
CA PHE A 35 24.27 -7.03 -7.92
C PHE A 35 23.72 -8.31 -8.53
N THR A 36 23.70 -9.39 -7.75
CA THR A 36 23.01 -10.62 -8.13
C THR A 36 21.51 -10.37 -8.04
N PRO A 37 20.73 -10.55 -9.13
CA PRO A 37 19.29 -10.65 -9.00
C PRO A 37 18.99 -11.94 -8.24
N THR A 38 18.77 -11.85 -6.92
CA THR A 38 18.16 -12.95 -6.19
C THR A 38 16.70 -13.01 -6.60
N GLY A 39 16.47 -13.67 -7.75
CA GLY A 39 15.23 -14.39 -8.00
C GLY A 39 14.97 -15.23 -6.76
N ARG A 40 13.92 -14.87 -6.03
CA ARG A 40 13.46 -15.60 -4.85
C ARG A 40 12.83 -16.89 -5.38
N GLU A 41 13.71 -17.84 -5.67
CA GLU A 41 13.48 -19.27 -5.78
C GLU A 41 12.53 -19.68 -4.66
N ILE A 42 11.25 -19.85 -5.01
CA ILE A 42 10.23 -20.43 -4.16
C ILE A 42 10.61 -21.90 -4.04
N ARG A 43 11.52 -22.17 -3.11
CA ARG A 43 11.98 -23.51 -2.79
C ARG A 43 10.77 -24.34 -2.42
N LYS A 44 10.49 -25.29 -3.32
CA LYS A 44 9.77 -26.54 -3.11
C LYS A 44 10.20 -27.15 -1.77
N ARG A 45 9.44 -26.88 -0.72
CA ARG A 45 9.41 -27.68 0.51
C ARG A 45 7.96 -27.80 0.95
N CYS A 46 7.18 -28.53 0.16
CA CYS A 46 6.07 -29.29 0.71
C CYS A 46 6.69 -30.35 1.62
N MET A 47 6.98 -29.97 2.86
CA MET A 47 7.31 -30.93 3.91
C MET A 47 6.07 -31.80 4.07
N LEU A 48 6.17 -33.03 3.57
CA LEU A 48 5.25 -34.11 3.86
C LEU A 48 5.50 -34.52 5.32
N PRO A 49 4.57 -34.28 6.27
CA PRO A 49 4.74 -34.82 7.62
C PRO A 49 4.41 -36.32 7.59
N LYS A 50 5.29 -37.12 8.21
CA LYS A 50 5.08 -38.55 8.47
C LYS A 50 3.84 -38.74 9.37
N PRO A 51 3.04 -39.81 9.16
CA PRO A 51 1.80 -40.01 9.90
C PRO A 51 2.11 -40.62 11.27
N LEU A 52 1.79 -39.90 12.34
CA LEU A 52 1.54 -40.51 13.64
C LEU A 52 0.05 -40.39 13.93
N ALA A 53 -0.51 -41.54 14.27
CA ALA A 53 -1.91 -41.86 14.34
C ALA A 53 -2.63 -41.24 15.56
N VAL A 54 -3.96 -41.20 15.46
CA VAL A 54 -4.95 -41.11 16.58
C VAL A 54 -5.07 -39.68 17.16
N THR A 55 -6.16 -38.90 17.06
CA THR A 55 -7.57 -39.20 17.41
C THR A 55 -8.53 -38.14 16.81
N LEU A 56 -9.65 -38.62 16.27
CA LEU A 56 -10.97 -38.04 16.01
C LEU A 56 -11.32 -36.62 16.57
N THR A 57 -11.52 -35.61 15.70
CA THR A 57 -12.73 -34.73 15.59
C THR A 57 -12.56 -33.64 14.51
N LEU A 58 -13.22 -33.85 13.36
CA LEU A 58 -14.02 -32.89 12.60
C LEU A 58 -13.63 -31.38 12.60
N THR A 59 -12.64 -31.00 11.77
CA THR A 59 -12.72 -29.75 10.98
C THR A 59 -11.85 -29.87 9.73
N CYS A 60 -12.30 -30.69 8.78
CA CYS A 60 -11.87 -30.59 7.39
C CYS A 60 -12.63 -29.41 6.78
N LEU A 61 -12.07 -28.20 6.83
CA LEU A 61 -12.55 -27.10 5.99
C LEU A 61 -11.35 -26.34 5.41
N LEU A 62 -10.97 -26.80 4.22
CA LEU A 62 -10.55 -26.02 3.06
C LEU A 62 -9.55 -24.88 3.30
N GLY A 63 -8.29 -25.18 2.98
CA GLY A 63 -7.30 -24.18 2.60
C GLY A 63 -6.43 -24.74 1.50
N ALA A 64 -7.02 -25.08 0.35
CA ALA A 64 -6.25 -25.21 -0.88
C ALA A 64 -5.69 -23.81 -1.19
N VAL A 65 -4.53 -23.50 -0.62
CA VAL A 65 -3.83 -22.24 -0.91
C VAL A 65 -3.25 -22.41 -2.30
N GLY A 66 -4.08 -22.10 -3.29
CA GLY A 66 -3.73 -22.13 -4.69
C GLY A 66 -2.50 -21.26 -4.94
N CYS A 67 -1.66 -21.69 -5.85
CA CYS A 67 -0.71 -20.80 -6.50
C CYS A 67 -1.51 -19.59 -7.01
N GLY A 68 -1.32 -18.42 -6.39
CA GLY A 68 -2.03 -17.20 -6.79
C GLY A 68 -1.95 -16.96 -8.29
N HIS A 69 -2.99 -16.35 -8.86
CA HIS A 69 -3.05 -16.05 -10.28
C HIS A 69 -2.40 -14.68 -10.55
N PRO A 70 -1.92 -14.43 -11.78
CA PRO A 70 -1.55 -13.07 -12.19
C PRO A 70 -2.79 -12.18 -12.11
N ALA A 71 -2.66 -11.02 -11.47
CA ALA A 71 -3.74 -10.05 -11.36
C ALA A 71 -4.13 -9.53 -12.75
N SER A 72 -5.43 -9.56 -13.05
CA SER A 72 -5.99 -8.94 -14.25
C SER A 72 -6.11 -7.42 -14.10
N GLU A 73 -6.23 -6.72 -15.22
CA GLU A 73 -6.41 -5.26 -15.24
C GLU A 73 -7.69 -4.84 -14.49
N SER A 74 -8.78 -5.57 -14.67
CA SER A 74 -10.05 -5.33 -13.96
C SER A 74 -9.91 -5.49 -12.44
N GLU A 75 -9.17 -6.50 -11.98
CA GLU A 75 -8.94 -6.69 -10.55
C GLU A 75 -8.05 -5.61 -9.96
N CYS A 76 -6.99 -5.23 -10.67
CA CYS A 76 -6.14 -4.12 -10.26
C CYS A 76 -6.93 -2.82 -10.15
N LYS A 77 -7.84 -2.57 -11.10
CA LYS A 77 -8.76 -1.43 -11.05
C LYS A 77 -9.65 -1.49 -9.81
N GLU A 78 -10.35 -2.60 -9.56
CA GLU A 78 -11.22 -2.75 -8.39
C GLU A 78 -10.47 -2.50 -7.07
N LEU A 79 -9.29 -3.08 -6.93
CA LEU A 79 -8.48 -2.96 -5.71
C LEU A 79 -7.96 -1.53 -5.53
N ALA A 80 -7.47 -0.91 -6.59
CA ALA A 80 -6.98 0.46 -6.53
C ALA A 80 -8.11 1.44 -6.18
N GLU A 81 -9.29 1.26 -6.78
CA GLU A 81 -10.48 2.06 -6.49
C GLU A 81 -10.90 1.93 -5.02
N HIS A 82 -10.96 0.70 -4.51
CA HIS A 82 -11.29 0.42 -3.12
C HIS A 82 -10.28 1.07 -2.15
N ILE A 83 -8.98 0.92 -2.41
CA ILE A 83 -7.92 1.53 -1.59
C ILE A 83 -8.00 3.07 -1.64
N ALA A 84 -8.26 3.65 -2.81
CA ALA A 84 -8.41 5.08 -2.97
C ALA A 84 -9.61 5.61 -2.18
N ARG A 85 -10.75 4.91 -2.22
CA ARG A 85 -11.92 5.24 -1.39
C ARG A 85 -11.58 5.20 0.10
N LEU A 86 -10.96 4.13 0.59
CA LEU A 86 -10.57 4.03 2.00
C LEU A 86 -9.64 5.18 2.43
N ARG A 87 -8.69 5.59 1.58
CA ARG A 87 -7.81 6.75 1.85
C ARG A 87 -8.58 8.06 1.91
N LEU A 88 -9.56 8.26 1.04
CA LEU A 88 -10.38 9.47 1.02
C LEU A 88 -11.36 9.50 2.21
N GLN A 89 -11.98 8.38 2.53
CA GLN A 89 -12.83 8.23 3.72
C GLN A 89 -12.03 8.51 5.00
N GLY A 90 -10.80 7.99 5.11
CA GLY A 90 -9.91 8.27 6.24
C GLY A 90 -9.51 9.75 6.38
N ARG A 91 -9.67 10.56 5.33
CA ARG A 91 -9.47 12.01 5.35
C ARG A 91 -10.75 12.81 5.62
N GLY A 92 -11.89 12.14 5.79
CA GLY A 92 -13.17 12.76 6.11
C GLY A 92 -13.90 13.40 4.92
N PHE A 93 -13.63 12.94 3.70
CA PHE A 93 -14.40 13.38 2.52
C PHE A 93 -15.77 12.68 2.47
N ASP A 94 -16.80 13.40 2.04
CA ASP A 94 -18.13 12.83 1.78
C ASP A 94 -18.14 11.93 0.54
N GLU A 95 -19.12 11.01 0.45
CA GLU A 95 -19.19 9.99 -0.61
C GLU A 95 -19.27 10.57 -2.03
N ALA A 96 -19.95 11.71 -2.20
CA ALA A 96 -20.01 12.42 -3.48
C ALA A 96 -18.63 12.94 -3.91
N GLU A 97 -17.86 13.47 -2.96
CA GLU A 97 -16.52 14.01 -3.19
C GLU A 97 -15.50 12.88 -3.41
N ILE A 98 -15.65 11.77 -2.69
CA ILE A 98 -14.87 10.55 -2.90
C ILE A 98 -15.05 10.06 -4.33
N THR A 99 -16.29 9.89 -4.77
CA THR A 99 -16.61 9.40 -6.12
C THR A 99 -16.00 10.30 -7.19
N ARG A 100 -16.13 11.63 -7.04
CA ARG A 100 -15.54 12.60 -7.96
C ARG A 100 -14.01 12.45 -8.03
N ARG A 101 -13.34 12.40 -6.88
CA ARG A 101 -11.87 12.34 -6.80
C ARG A 101 -11.30 11.03 -7.31
N VAL A 102 -12.00 9.92 -7.08
CA VAL A 102 -11.64 8.62 -7.64
C VAL A 102 -11.73 8.66 -9.16
N ALA A 103 -12.83 9.18 -9.72
CA ALA A 103 -12.99 9.32 -11.17
C ALA A 103 -11.99 10.30 -11.82
N GLU A 104 -11.53 11.30 -11.06
CA GLU A 104 -10.45 12.20 -11.49
C GLU A 104 -9.09 11.48 -11.49
N ALA A 105 -8.80 10.71 -10.44
CA ALA A 105 -7.57 9.93 -10.34
C ALA A 105 -7.42 8.92 -11.48
N GLU A 106 -8.51 8.29 -11.95
CA GLU A 106 -8.46 7.36 -13.10
C GLU A 106 -7.98 8.02 -14.41
N LYS A 107 -8.11 9.35 -14.52
CA LYS A 107 -7.68 10.11 -15.70
C LYS A 107 -6.23 10.58 -15.58
N ASP A 108 -5.63 10.44 -14.40
CA ASP A 108 -4.28 10.91 -14.14
C ASP A 108 -3.25 9.95 -14.77
N PRO A 109 -2.20 10.44 -15.46
CA PRO A 109 -1.14 9.57 -16.01
C PRO A 109 -0.42 8.73 -14.94
N GLU A 110 -0.41 9.13 -13.67
CA GLU A 110 0.13 8.36 -12.55
C GLU A 110 -0.73 7.13 -12.21
N TYR A 111 -2.02 7.15 -12.54
CA TYR A 111 -2.88 5.99 -12.38
C TYR A 111 -2.41 4.83 -13.26
N GLN A 112 -2.02 5.11 -14.50
CA GLN A 112 -1.49 4.09 -15.41
C GLN A 112 -0.25 3.41 -14.83
N LYS A 113 0.68 4.19 -14.25
CA LYS A 113 1.88 3.65 -13.58
C LYS A 113 1.52 2.74 -12.40
N THR A 114 0.44 3.06 -11.69
CA THR A 114 -0.06 2.23 -10.60
C THR A 114 -0.65 0.92 -11.12
N MET A 115 -1.39 0.96 -12.22
CA MET A 115 -1.92 -0.23 -12.89
C MET A 115 -0.79 -1.14 -13.41
N ASP A 116 0.21 -0.57 -14.08
CA ASP A 116 1.34 -1.30 -14.64
C ASP A 116 2.15 -2.05 -13.56
N GLY A 117 2.21 -1.50 -12.34
CA GLY A 117 2.84 -2.15 -11.19
C GLY A 117 2.00 -3.27 -10.56
N CYS A 118 0.71 -3.31 -10.82
CA CYS A 118 -0.23 -4.31 -10.29
C CYS A 118 -0.48 -5.46 -11.27
N VAL A 119 -0.69 -5.15 -12.56
CA VAL A 119 -1.06 -6.16 -13.56
C VAL A 119 0.05 -7.20 -13.69
N GLY A 120 -0.34 -8.48 -13.64
CA GLY A 120 0.60 -9.60 -13.70
C GLY A 120 1.29 -9.93 -12.37
N GLN A 121 1.14 -9.13 -11.31
CA GLN A 121 1.57 -9.52 -9.97
C GLN A 121 0.78 -10.74 -9.50
N ARG A 122 1.43 -11.68 -8.83
CA ARG A 122 0.72 -12.81 -8.24
C ARG A 122 -0.09 -12.35 -7.04
N ILE A 123 -1.40 -12.53 -7.13
CA ILE A 123 -2.33 -12.30 -6.05
C ILE A 123 -3.07 -13.61 -5.72
N THR A 124 -3.34 -13.82 -4.44
CA THR A 124 -4.14 -14.96 -3.99
C THR A 124 -5.55 -14.50 -3.67
N ASP A 125 -6.53 -15.39 -3.82
CA ASP A 125 -7.92 -15.09 -3.46
C ASP A 125 -8.06 -14.65 -2.00
N SER A 126 -7.21 -15.18 -1.11
CA SER A 126 -7.17 -14.76 0.29
C SER A 126 -6.65 -13.33 0.46
N SER A 127 -5.65 -12.91 -0.33
CA SER A 127 -5.19 -11.50 -0.36
C SER A 127 -6.30 -10.57 -0.87
N VAL A 128 -6.99 -10.94 -1.96
CA VAL A 128 -8.12 -10.15 -2.49
C VAL A 128 -9.23 -10.02 -1.45
N ALA A 129 -9.62 -11.12 -0.82
CA ALA A 129 -10.64 -11.13 0.22
C ALA A 129 -10.23 -10.28 1.43
N CYS A 130 -8.96 -10.34 1.83
CA CYS A 130 -8.42 -9.50 2.90
C CYS A 130 -8.52 -8.01 2.57
N ILE A 131 -8.13 -7.62 1.34
CA ILE A 131 -8.19 -6.23 0.89
C ILE A 131 -9.63 -5.73 0.91
N LYS A 132 -10.58 -6.50 0.37
CA LYS A 132 -12.01 -6.14 0.33
C LYS A 132 -12.64 -6.03 1.72
N ALA A 133 -12.10 -6.73 2.72
CA ALA A 133 -12.59 -6.70 4.10
C ALA A 133 -11.92 -5.60 4.96
N ALA A 134 -10.82 -5.01 4.50
CA ALA A 134 -10.06 -4.05 5.28
C ALA A 134 -10.81 -2.72 5.40
N LYS A 135 -10.72 -2.10 6.58
CA LYS A 135 -11.39 -0.82 6.86
C LYS A 135 -10.48 0.39 6.71
N THR A 136 -9.16 0.15 6.63
CA THR A 136 -8.16 1.20 6.52
C THR A 136 -7.06 0.81 5.54
N PRO A 137 -6.42 1.78 4.87
CA PRO A 137 -5.25 1.53 4.02
C PRO A 137 -4.08 0.89 4.79
N GLU A 138 -3.93 1.22 6.08
CA GLU A 138 -2.89 0.70 6.96
C GLU A 138 -3.11 -0.79 7.27
N GLU A 139 -4.38 -1.19 7.45
CA GLU A 139 -4.75 -2.59 7.64
C GLU A 139 -4.40 -3.44 6.42
N ILE A 140 -4.60 -2.92 5.21
CA ILE A 140 -4.22 -3.60 3.97
C ILE A 140 -2.72 -3.90 3.94
N LYS A 141 -1.89 -2.90 4.24
CA LYS A 141 -0.42 -3.04 4.24
C LYS A 141 0.08 -4.03 5.29
N THR A 142 -0.54 -4.03 6.47
CA THR A 142 -0.06 -4.82 7.62
C THR A 142 -0.61 -6.24 7.66
N LYS A 143 -1.83 -6.47 7.14
CA LYS A 143 -2.51 -7.77 7.25
C LYS A 143 -2.65 -8.52 5.93
N CYS A 144 -2.68 -7.84 4.78
CA CYS A 144 -2.99 -8.46 3.49
C CYS A 144 -1.77 -8.70 2.59
N ALA A 145 -0.64 -8.02 2.82
CA ALA A 145 0.60 -8.17 2.05
C ALA A 145 1.44 -9.38 2.53
N ARG A 146 0.88 -10.59 2.46
CA ARG A 146 1.57 -11.86 2.80
C ARG A 146 2.00 -12.64 1.56
#